data_AF-A0A6P7F406-F1
#
_entry.id   AF-A0A6P7F406-F1
#
_cell.length_a   1.000
_cell.length_b   1.000
_cell.length_c   1.000
_cell.angle_alpha   90.00
_cell.angle_beta   90.00
_cell.angle_gamma   90.00
#
_symmetry.space_group_name_H-M   'P 1'
#
loop_
_entity.id
_entity.type
_entity.pdbx_description
1 polymer ?
#
loop_
_entity_poly.entity_id
_entity_poly.type
_entity_poly.pdbx_seq_one_letter_code
_entity_poly.pdbx_strand_id
1 'polypeptide(L)'
;MNLAANIALNLTDELYKSKYFSLALDSSTDITAISQLLLFVKYVSKDCVLKEDFLGMIPMTGQTRGIEYLNTTVNFFNEHSIDLIKVFSVCTDNCPSMLGQNIGFVQLLKKHLGNDNLLSFHCIIHQKSLAAKFGENFSCVMKTLVKIVNVIRSNELNYKEFQEFLKELSQYGDIIYHTVVRWLNKGKVLERFFSIRHEITLFLATKSKEFLDIYNFSWRLKVAFLTDTMSTMNETLTKWQGDYNNIVTKMLSSAFSLEQKQNIMYIEEFSNEDYSSFPSVKALFDEQSDENQKIYDLLKLLADLKDEMSVRFSDFRKFQEPFRLVENPWAITTANVAHLSIFGYEARDLKKN
;
A
#
# COMPACT_ATOMS: atom_id res chain seq x y z
N MET A 1 -14.11 7.44 -35.76
CA MET A 1 -14.80 7.17 -34.48
C MET A 1 -13.74 7.26 -33.39
N ASN A 2 -13.94 8.11 -32.38
CA ASN A 2 -12.93 8.32 -31.32
C ASN A 2 -12.85 7.07 -30.43
N LEU A 3 -11.67 6.43 -30.36
CA LEU A 3 -11.46 5.20 -29.58
C LEU A 3 -11.83 5.39 -28.11
N ALA A 4 -11.53 6.55 -27.53
CA ALA A 4 -11.87 6.86 -26.14
C ALA A 4 -13.39 6.95 -25.94
N ALA A 5 -14.12 7.56 -26.87
CA ALA A 5 -15.58 7.62 -26.81
C ALA A 5 -16.21 6.22 -26.92
N ASN A 6 -15.63 5.34 -27.75
CA ASN A 6 -16.12 3.96 -27.89
C ASN A 6 -15.87 3.13 -26.61
N ILE A 7 -14.69 3.29 -25.99
CA ILE A 7 -14.37 2.63 -24.71
C ILE A 7 -15.30 3.12 -23.60
N ALA A 8 -15.53 4.43 -23.51
CA ALA A 8 -16.44 5.01 -22.52
C ALA A 8 -17.87 4.50 -22.70
N LEU A 9 -18.38 4.47 -23.94
CA LEU A 9 -19.71 3.93 -24.25
C LEU A 9 -19.83 2.45 -23.84
N ASN A 10 -18.84 1.62 -24.19
CA ASN A 10 -18.82 0.22 -23.80
C ASN A 10 -18.85 0.04 -22.27
N LEU A 11 -18.05 0.81 -21.54
CA LEU A 11 -18.04 0.75 -20.08
C LEU A 11 -19.39 1.16 -19.49
N THR A 12 -19.99 2.25 -19.97
CA THR A 12 -21.31 2.69 -19.49
C THR A 12 -22.41 1.67 -19.77
N ASP A 13 -22.38 1.02 -20.93
CA ASP A 13 -23.33 -0.05 -21.28
C ASP A 13 -23.13 -1.30 -20.39
N GLU A 14 -21.88 -1.67 -20.10
CA GLU A 14 -21.59 -2.76 -19.16
C GLU A 14 -22.05 -2.44 -17.73
N LEU A 15 -21.83 -1.21 -17.25
CA LEU A 15 -22.33 -0.76 -15.94
C LEU A 15 -23.86 -0.70 -15.90
N TYR A 16 -24.50 -0.26 -16.98
CA TYR A 16 -25.96 -0.29 -17.12
C TYR A 16 -26.51 -1.71 -17.02
N LYS A 17 -25.81 -2.68 -17.62
CA LYS A 17 -26.15 -4.10 -17.57
C LYS A 17 -25.83 -4.77 -16.24
N SER A 18 -24.84 -4.26 -15.51
CA SER A 18 -24.46 -4.79 -14.20
C SER A 18 -25.57 -4.58 -13.17
N LYS A 19 -25.70 -5.53 -12.23
CA LYS A 19 -26.67 -5.43 -11.14
C LYS A 19 -26.18 -4.44 -10.07
N TYR A 20 -24.91 -4.53 -9.72
CA TYR A 20 -24.23 -3.68 -8.75
C TYR A 20 -22.77 -3.48 -9.16
N PHE A 21 -22.16 -2.40 -8.68
CA PHE A 21 -20.72 -2.15 -8.82
C PHE A 21 -20.14 -1.46 -7.58
N SER A 22 -18.83 -1.61 -7.40
CA SER A 22 -18.05 -0.89 -6.40
C SER A 22 -17.46 0.36 -7.02
N LEU A 23 -17.33 1.42 -6.22
CA LEU A 23 -16.66 2.66 -6.60
C LEU A 23 -15.38 2.83 -5.76
N ALA A 24 -14.26 3.13 -6.39
CA ALA A 24 -13.06 3.59 -5.70
C ALA A 24 -12.72 5.01 -6.12
N LEU A 25 -12.40 5.85 -5.15
CA LEU A 25 -12.03 7.24 -5.35
C LEU A 25 -10.59 7.43 -4.86
N ASP A 26 -9.78 8.05 -5.71
CA ASP A 26 -8.45 8.52 -5.34
C ASP A 26 -8.30 9.97 -5.76
N SER A 27 -7.48 10.73 -5.04
CA SER A 27 -7.20 12.13 -5.38
C SER A 27 -5.71 12.32 -5.60
N SER A 28 -5.36 12.95 -6.71
CA SER A 28 -3.97 13.24 -7.05
C SER A 28 -3.81 14.68 -7.48
N THR A 29 -2.78 15.37 -6.99
CA THR A 29 -2.47 16.72 -7.44
C THR A 29 -1.58 16.67 -8.67
N ASP A 30 -2.00 17.33 -9.75
CA ASP A 30 -1.21 17.41 -10.97
C ASP A 30 -0.09 18.47 -10.87
N ILE A 31 0.72 18.56 -11.93
CA ILE A 31 1.84 19.53 -12.03
C ILE A 31 1.37 21.00 -12.01
N THR A 32 0.09 21.25 -12.25
CA THR A 32 -0.51 22.59 -12.23
C THR A 32 -1.13 22.93 -10.87
N ALA A 33 -0.90 22.07 -9.87
CA ALA A 33 -1.44 22.16 -8.51
C ALA A 33 -2.98 22.03 -8.44
N ILE A 34 -3.61 21.47 -9.48
CA ILE A 34 -5.04 21.14 -9.47
C ILE A 34 -5.20 19.72 -8.94
N SER A 35 -6.11 19.55 -7.97
CA SER A 35 -6.48 18.22 -7.49
C SER A 35 -7.37 17.54 -8.54
N GLN A 36 -7.00 16.34 -8.94
CA GLN A 36 -7.73 15.50 -9.88
C GLN A 36 -8.39 14.38 -9.09
N LEU A 37 -9.72 14.28 -9.20
CA LEU A 37 -10.49 13.16 -8.67
C LEU A 37 -10.47 12.03 -9.68
N LEU A 38 -9.96 10.88 -9.28
CA LEU A 38 -9.92 9.65 -10.07
C LEU A 38 -11.03 8.72 -9.61
N LEU A 39 -11.83 8.24 -10.56
CA LEU A 39 -12.91 7.30 -10.32
C LEU A 39 -12.58 5.96 -10.98
N PHE A 40 -12.66 4.88 -10.20
CA PHE A 40 -12.53 3.51 -10.68
C PHE A 40 -13.77 2.72 -10.30
N VAL A 41 -14.17 1.80 -11.17
CA VAL A 41 -15.31 0.93 -10.94
C VAL A 41 -14.89 -0.52 -11.00
N LYS A 42 -15.47 -1.33 -10.11
CA LYS A 42 -15.30 -2.78 -10.12
C LYS A 42 -16.67 -3.43 -10.17
N TYR A 43 -16.90 -4.28 -11.17
CA TYR A 43 -18.22 -4.82 -11.46
C TYR A 43 -18.11 -6.23 -12.03
N VAL A 44 -19.24 -6.96 -12.02
CA VAL A 44 -19.35 -8.27 -12.66
C VAL A 44 -20.12 -8.07 -13.96
N SER A 45 -19.47 -8.42 -15.07
CA SER A 45 -20.06 -8.37 -16.41
C SER A 45 -21.16 -9.44 -16.58
N LYS A 46 -21.91 -9.37 -17.69
CA LYS A 46 -22.94 -10.37 -18.02
C LYS A 46 -22.40 -11.79 -18.13
N ASP A 47 -21.14 -11.93 -18.53
CA ASP A 47 -20.47 -13.23 -18.67
C ASP A 47 -19.90 -13.74 -17.33
N CYS A 48 -20.34 -13.15 -16.21
CA CYS A 48 -19.85 -13.45 -14.85
C CYS A 48 -18.34 -13.22 -14.66
N VAL A 49 -17.74 -12.39 -15.50
CA VAL A 49 -16.33 -12.00 -15.38
C VAL A 49 -16.23 -10.73 -14.52
N LEU A 50 -15.41 -10.78 -13.49
CA LEU A 50 -15.04 -9.62 -12.68
C LEU A 50 -14.14 -8.69 -13.50
N LYS A 51 -14.53 -7.41 -13.57
CA LYS A 51 -13.79 -6.36 -14.28
C LYS A 51 -13.51 -5.19 -13.38
N GLU A 52 -12.40 -4.51 -13.64
CA GLU A 52 -12.01 -3.28 -12.97
C GLU A 52 -11.57 -2.27 -14.03
N ASP A 53 -12.26 -1.14 -14.09
CA ASP A 53 -12.03 -0.14 -15.14
C ASP A 53 -11.90 1.26 -14.56
N PHE A 54 -11.10 2.07 -15.23
CA PHE A 54 -11.01 3.49 -14.98
C PHE A 54 -12.25 4.18 -15.56
N LEU A 55 -13.01 4.83 -14.68
CA LEU A 55 -14.27 5.46 -15.05
C LEU A 55 -14.05 6.89 -15.56
N GLY A 56 -13.18 7.65 -14.90
CA GLY A 56 -12.93 9.03 -15.28
C GLY A 56 -12.01 9.77 -14.34
N MET A 57 -11.49 10.91 -14.84
CA MET A 57 -10.71 11.87 -14.06
C MET A 57 -11.41 13.22 -14.16
N ILE A 58 -11.65 13.84 -13.01
CA ILE A 58 -12.40 15.08 -12.90
C ILE A 58 -11.54 16.12 -12.16
N PRO A 59 -11.23 17.26 -12.78
CA PRO A 59 -10.52 18.33 -12.08
C PRO A 59 -11.40 18.92 -10.99
N MET A 60 -10.89 18.96 -9.76
CA MET A 60 -11.54 19.57 -8.62
C MET A 60 -11.22 21.07 -8.60
N THR A 61 -12.18 21.89 -9.01
CA THR A 61 -12.05 23.36 -8.95
C THR A 61 -12.51 23.86 -7.58
N GLY A 62 -11.59 24.42 -6.77
CA GLY A 62 -11.91 25.00 -5.47
C GLY A 62 -11.43 24.16 -4.28
N GLN A 63 -12.27 24.05 -3.23
CA GLN A 63 -11.90 23.35 -1.99
C GLN A 63 -12.09 21.82 -2.13
N THR A 64 -11.27 21.03 -1.46
CA THR A 64 -11.36 19.54 -1.46
C THR A 64 -12.14 19.02 -0.25
N ARG A 65 -13.39 19.48 -0.09
CA ARG A 65 -14.29 19.05 1.01
C ARG A 65 -15.14 17.86 0.58
N GLY A 66 -15.66 17.09 1.53
CA GLY A 66 -16.51 15.92 1.26
C GLY A 66 -17.75 16.24 0.40
N ILE A 67 -18.34 17.42 0.58
CA ILE A 67 -19.49 17.87 -0.24
C ILE A 67 -19.10 18.12 -1.70
N GLU A 68 -17.88 18.60 -1.96
CA GLU A 68 -17.42 18.84 -3.32
C GLU A 68 -17.15 17.51 -4.03
N TYR A 69 -16.54 16.55 -3.33
CA TYR A 69 -16.40 15.18 -3.85
C TYR A 69 -17.76 14.55 -4.17
N LEU A 70 -18.77 14.77 -3.32
CA LEU A 70 -20.13 14.26 -3.58
C LEU A 70 -20.72 14.89 -4.83
N ASN A 71 -20.76 16.22 -4.88
CA ASN A 71 -21.37 16.95 -5.99
C ASN A 71 -20.68 16.60 -7.32
N THR A 72 -19.35 16.58 -7.34
CA THR A 72 -18.57 16.19 -8.52
C THR A 72 -18.88 14.75 -8.95
N THR A 73 -18.95 13.80 -8.01
CA THR A 73 -19.29 12.41 -8.31
C THR A 73 -20.71 12.29 -8.85
N VAL A 74 -21.70 12.91 -8.21
CA VAL A 74 -23.11 12.88 -8.63
C VAL A 74 -23.29 13.50 -10.02
N ASN A 75 -22.67 14.65 -10.27
CA ASN A 75 -22.73 15.31 -11.57
C ASN A 75 -22.14 14.43 -12.67
N PHE A 76 -20.96 13.84 -12.43
CA PHE A 76 -20.34 12.93 -13.39
C PHE A 76 -21.23 11.74 -13.72
N PHE A 77 -21.83 11.11 -12.71
CA PHE A 77 -22.72 9.96 -12.92
C PHE A 77 -23.98 10.35 -13.71
N ASN A 78 -24.57 11.51 -13.40
CA ASN A 78 -25.72 12.03 -14.13
C ASN A 78 -25.39 12.35 -15.59
N GLU A 79 -24.26 13.02 -15.84
CA GLU A 79 -23.78 13.34 -17.20
C GLU A 79 -23.58 12.10 -18.07
N HIS A 80 -23.10 11.00 -17.47
CA HIS A 80 -22.85 9.73 -18.16
C HIS A 80 -24.02 8.74 -18.07
N SER A 81 -25.17 9.15 -17.51
CA SER A 81 -26.35 8.30 -17.33
C SER A 81 -26.07 7.00 -16.56
N ILE A 82 -25.16 7.05 -15.58
CA ILE A 82 -24.81 5.91 -14.72
C ILE A 82 -25.66 5.98 -13.45
N ASP A 83 -26.37 4.90 -13.16
CA ASP A 83 -27.21 4.81 -11.97
C ASP A 83 -26.36 4.63 -10.70
N LEU A 84 -26.23 5.70 -9.92
CA LEU A 84 -25.48 5.73 -8.67
C LEU A 84 -26.10 4.82 -7.59
N ILE A 85 -27.38 4.47 -7.67
CA ILE A 85 -28.07 3.58 -6.71
C ILE A 85 -27.48 2.16 -6.75
N LYS A 86 -26.86 1.77 -7.88
CA LYS A 86 -26.19 0.48 -8.04
C LYS A 86 -24.84 0.38 -7.32
N VAL A 87 -24.33 1.48 -6.75
CA VAL A 87 -23.10 1.45 -5.95
C VAL A 87 -23.37 0.71 -4.64
N PHE A 88 -22.75 -0.47 -4.47
CA PHE A 88 -22.90 -1.28 -3.26
C PHE A 88 -21.76 -1.06 -2.24
N SER A 89 -20.59 -0.62 -2.71
CA SER A 89 -19.44 -0.35 -1.86
C SER A 89 -18.59 0.79 -2.38
N VAL A 90 -17.96 1.52 -1.48
CA VAL A 90 -17.04 2.62 -1.79
C VAL A 90 -15.67 2.41 -1.14
N CYS A 91 -14.58 2.71 -1.85
CA CYS A 91 -13.21 2.66 -1.36
C CYS A 91 -12.57 4.06 -1.46
N THR A 92 -11.93 4.53 -0.39
CA THR A 92 -11.26 5.85 -0.34
C THR A 92 -9.95 5.80 0.45
N ASP A 93 -9.11 6.85 0.32
CA ASP A 93 -7.85 7.04 1.04
C ASP A 93 -8.00 7.51 2.50
N ASN A 94 -9.24 7.58 3.00
CA ASN A 94 -9.59 7.91 4.38
C ASN A 94 -9.02 9.26 4.87
N CYS A 95 -8.82 10.22 3.97
CA CYS A 95 -8.59 11.59 4.41
C CYS A 95 -9.85 12.16 5.09
N PRO A 96 -9.73 13.19 5.96
CA PRO A 96 -10.88 13.71 6.72
C PRO A 96 -12.06 14.17 5.85
N SER A 97 -11.81 14.65 4.63
CA SER A 97 -12.84 15.03 3.67
C SER A 97 -13.59 13.82 3.09
N MET A 98 -13.03 12.61 3.14
CA MET A 98 -13.69 11.38 2.69
C MET A 98 -14.51 10.70 3.79
N LEU A 99 -13.96 10.56 5.01
CA LEU A 99 -14.59 9.80 6.11
C LEU A 99 -15.16 10.64 7.26
N GLY A 100 -15.11 11.98 7.21
CA GLY A 100 -15.69 12.82 8.26
C GLY A 100 -17.12 12.41 8.63
N GLN A 101 -17.38 12.18 9.93
CA GLN A 101 -18.63 11.56 10.41
C GLN A 101 -19.92 12.28 9.98
N ASN A 102 -19.86 13.59 9.73
CA ASN A 102 -21.03 14.39 9.33
C ASN A 102 -20.92 14.98 7.93
N ILE A 103 -19.69 15.30 7.51
CA ILE A 103 -19.38 16.10 6.32
C ILE A 103 -18.43 15.40 5.34
N GLY A 104 -18.02 14.18 5.66
CA GLY A 104 -17.18 13.35 4.79
C GLY A 104 -17.99 12.81 3.62
N PHE A 105 -17.34 12.69 2.46
CA PHE A 105 -17.92 12.17 1.23
C PHE A 105 -18.73 10.88 1.45
N VAL A 106 -18.17 9.88 2.14
CA VAL A 106 -18.85 8.58 2.34
C VAL A 106 -20.16 8.75 3.10
N GLN A 107 -20.17 9.55 4.16
CA GLN A 107 -21.39 9.77 4.93
C GLN A 107 -22.43 10.55 4.12
N LEU A 108 -21.98 11.54 3.34
CA LEU A 108 -22.87 12.32 2.49
C LEU A 108 -23.45 11.46 1.36
N LEU A 109 -22.66 10.55 0.79
CA LEU A 109 -23.10 9.59 -0.22
C LEU A 109 -24.16 8.64 0.34
N LYS A 110 -23.95 8.11 1.56
CA LYS A 110 -24.97 7.30 2.26
C LYS A 110 -26.30 8.02 2.38
N LYS A 111 -26.27 9.28 2.83
CA LYS A 111 -27.46 10.14 2.96
C LYS A 111 -28.12 10.41 1.62
N HIS A 112 -27.32 10.71 0.58
CA HIS A 112 -27.82 10.97 -0.76
C HIS A 112 -28.52 9.74 -1.38
N LEU A 113 -27.97 8.55 -1.16
CA LEU A 113 -28.54 7.29 -1.64
C LEU A 113 -29.70 6.77 -0.78
N GLY A 114 -29.90 7.30 0.43
CA GLY A 114 -30.80 6.71 1.41
C GLY A 114 -30.42 5.27 1.78
N ASN A 115 -29.14 4.92 1.66
CA ASN A 115 -28.63 3.56 1.86
C ASN A 115 -27.57 3.52 2.96
N ASP A 116 -28.01 3.26 4.19
CA ASP A 116 -27.11 3.14 5.34
C ASP A 116 -26.20 1.90 5.25
N ASN A 117 -26.63 0.88 4.49
CA ASN A 117 -25.90 -0.38 4.27
C ASN A 117 -24.79 -0.26 3.23
N LEU A 118 -24.55 0.91 2.63
CA LEU A 118 -23.41 1.13 1.74
C LEU A 118 -22.10 0.75 2.47
N LEU A 119 -21.39 -0.22 1.92
CA LEU A 119 -20.11 -0.65 2.46
C LEU A 119 -19.06 0.41 2.17
N SER A 120 -18.23 0.73 3.15
CA SER A 120 -17.11 1.65 2.97
C SER A 120 -15.84 0.96 3.41
N PHE A 121 -14.82 1.03 2.55
CA PHE A 121 -13.49 0.50 2.80
C PHE A 121 -12.46 1.62 2.74
N HIS A 122 -11.49 1.57 3.65
CA HIS A 122 -10.27 2.33 3.50
C HIS A 122 -9.32 1.53 2.60
N CYS A 123 -8.74 2.18 1.60
CA CYS A 123 -7.78 1.58 0.68
C CYS A 123 -6.69 0.78 1.43
N ILE A 124 -6.66 -0.54 1.19
CA ILE A 124 -5.73 -1.50 1.81
C ILE A 124 -4.27 -1.10 1.55
N ILE A 125 -3.97 -0.62 0.35
CA ILE A 125 -2.64 -0.16 -0.05
C ILE A 125 -2.23 1.07 0.77
N HIS A 126 -3.17 2.03 0.93
CA HIS A 126 -2.93 3.24 1.70
C HIS A 126 -2.76 2.92 3.19
N GLN A 127 -3.64 2.08 3.76
CA GLN A 127 -3.52 1.61 5.15
C GLN A 127 -2.15 1.01 5.43
N LYS A 128 -1.70 0.12 4.55
CA LYS A 128 -0.38 -0.51 4.68
C LYS A 128 0.76 0.50 4.61
N SER A 129 0.69 1.45 3.68
CA SER A 129 1.69 2.51 3.60
C SER A 129 1.73 3.37 4.86
N LEU A 130 0.60 3.58 5.52
CA LEU A 130 0.53 4.33 6.78
C LEU A 130 0.98 3.51 8.00
N ALA A 131 0.87 2.18 7.96
CA ALA A 131 1.31 1.28 9.03
C ALA A 131 2.83 1.25 9.16
N ALA A 132 3.55 1.42 8.04
CA ALA A 132 5.01 1.36 7.97
C ALA A 132 5.71 2.61 8.56
N LYS A 133 5.28 3.14 9.70
CA LYS A 133 5.96 4.29 10.33
C LYS A 133 7.23 3.83 11.02
N PHE A 134 8.31 4.60 10.82
CA PHE A 134 9.56 4.38 11.53
C PHE A 134 9.50 5.12 12.87
N GLY A 135 9.80 4.42 13.97
CA GLY A 135 10.11 5.08 15.24
C GLY A 135 11.29 6.06 15.09
N GLU A 136 11.50 6.92 16.08
CA GLU A 136 12.52 7.97 16.03
C GLU A 136 13.93 7.41 15.71
N ASN A 137 14.28 6.27 16.30
CA ASN A 137 15.54 5.55 16.09
C ASN A 137 15.76 5.06 14.65
N PHE A 138 14.70 4.73 13.91
CA PHE A 138 14.82 4.29 12.51
C PHE A 138 14.64 5.47 11.54
N SER A 139 13.91 6.51 11.98
CA SER A 139 13.81 7.76 11.26
C SER A 139 15.15 8.48 11.14
N CYS A 140 16.01 8.45 12.17
CA CYS A 140 17.35 9.02 12.08
C CYS A 140 18.24 8.25 11.08
N VAL A 141 18.17 6.92 11.10
CA VAL A 141 18.87 6.04 10.13
C VAL A 141 18.48 6.39 8.70
N MET A 142 17.17 6.49 8.42
CA MET A 142 16.67 6.86 7.11
C MET A 142 17.09 8.27 6.68
N LYS A 143 17.13 9.25 7.60
CA LYS A 143 17.61 10.60 7.31
C LYS A 143 19.10 10.59 6.93
N THR A 144 19.93 9.85 7.66
CA THR A 144 21.35 9.69 7.32
C THR A 144 21.53 9.01 5.97
N LEU A 145 20.80 7.91 5.71
CA LEU A 145 20.84 7.20 4.43
C LEU A 145 20.46 8.11 3.26
N VAL A 146 19.38 8.88 3.39
CA VAL A 146 18.95 9.85 2.37
C VAL A 146 20.02 10.94 2.16
N LYS A 147 20.66 11.43 3.22
CA LYS A 147 21.77 12.40 3.08
C LYS A 147 22.95 11.80 2.30
N ILE A 148 23.32 10.55 2.57
CA ILE A 148 24.40 9.87 1.84
C ILE A 148 24.05 9.74 0.36
N VAL A 149 22.85 9.22 0.06
CA VAL A 149 22.36 9.08 -1.32
C VAL A 149 22.32 10.44 -2.02
N ASN A 150 21.87 11.49 -1.34
CA ASN A 150 21.87 12.85 -1.88
C ASN A 150 23.28 13.37 -2.13
N VAL A 151 24.28 13.08 -1.29
CA VAL A 151 25.69 13.48 -1.54
C VAL A 151 26.26 12.81 -2.78
N ILE A 152 25.95 11.53 -2.99
CA ILE A 152 26.35 10.78 -4.19
C ILE A 152 25.69 11.39 -5.43
N ARG A 153 24.40 11.75 -5.32
CA ARG A 153 23.57 12.24 -6.44
C ARG A 153 23.60 13.76 -6.67
N SER A 154 24.07 14.57 -5.72
CA SER A 154 23.91 16.04 -5.77
C SER A 154 24.73 16.72 -6.86
N ASN A 155 25.74 16.04 -7.39
CA ASN A 155 26.58 16.54 -8.47
C ASN A 155 26.60 15.50 -9.60
N GLU A 156 26.31 15.93 -10.82
CA GLU A 156 26.34 15.09 -12.02
C GLU A 156 27.72 14.46 -12.23
N LEU A 157 28.80 15.16 -11.85
CA LEU A 157 30.17 14.64 -11.82
C LEU A 157 30.33 13.55 -10.77
N ASN A 158 29.88 13.77 -9.53
CA ASN A 158 29.96 12.74 -8.48
C ASN A 158 29.16 11.48 -8.85
N TYR A 159 28.01 11.65 -9.52
CA TYR A 159 27.21 10.51 -9.99
C TYR A 159 27.91 9.74 -11.10
N LYS A 160 28.49 10.44 -12.09
CA LYS A 160 29.28 9.83 -13.17
C LYS A 160 30.52 9.12 -12.63
N GLU A 161 31.27 9.76 -11.73
CA GLU A 161 32.43 9.17 -11.05
C GLU A 161 32.03 7.95 -10.20
N PHE A 162 30.90 8.01 -9.49
CA PHE A 162 30.40 6.84 -8.74
C PHE A 162 29.98 5.70 -9.67
N GLN A 163 29.38 6.00 -10.83
CA GLN A 163 29.03 5.01 -11.84
C GLN A 163 30.26 4.39 -12.51
N GLU A 164 31.31 5.17 -12.77
CA GLU A 164 32.60 4.67 -13.25
C GLU A 164 33.28 3.79 -12.18
N PHE A 165 33.31 4.26 -10.94
CA PHE A 165 33.81 3.49 -9.79
C PHE A 165 33.08 2.16 -9.59
N LEU A 166 31.75 2.12 -9.75
CA LEU A 166 30.96 0.89 -9.68
C LEU A 166 31.26 -0.09 -10.82
N LYS A 167 31.56 0.41 -12.03
CA LYS A 167 31.94 -0.41 -13.19
C LYS A 167 33.33 -1.01 -13.04
N GLU A 168 34.24 -0.33 -12.35
CA GLU A 168 35.60 -0.84 -12.07
C GLU A 168 35.62 -1.93 -10.98
N LEU A 169 34.66 -1.89 -10.05
CA LEU A 169 34.60 -2.81 -8.91
C LEU A 169 33.60 -3.97 -9.06
N SER A 170 32.59 -3.86 -9.94
CA SER A 170 31.49 -4.84 -10.01
C SER A 170 30.73 -4.90 -11.34
N GLN A 171 30.03 -6.01 -11.59
CA GLN A 171 29.21 -6.27 -12.78
C GLN A 171 27.72 -5.86 -12.61
N TYR A 172 27.38 -4.95 -11.68
CA TYR A 172 25.99 -4.63 -11.34
C TYR A 172 25.55 -3.23 -11.81
N GLY A 173 24.67 -3.22 -12.82
CA GLY A 173 24.09 -2.02 -13.40
C GLY A 173 23.22 -1.16 -12.46
N ASP A 174 23.39 0.15 -12.66
CA ASP A 174 22.56 1.35 -12.42
C ASP A 174 21.82 1.59 -11.07
N ILE A 175 21.72 2.86 -10.70
CA ILE A 175 21.08 3.35 -9.46
C ILE A 175 19.70 3.89 -9.80
N ILE A 176 18.67 3.16 -9.38
CA ILE A 176 17.28 3.57 -9.63
C ILE A 176 16.96 4.90 -8.92
N TYR A 177 16.20 5.71 -9.65
CA TYR A 177 15.73 7.07 -9.37
C TYR A 177 15.14 7.27 -7.97
N HIS A 178 15.45 8.42 -7.35
CA HIS A 178 14.66 8.99 -6.25
C HIS A 178 13.90 10.20 -6.78
N THR A 179 12.59 10.05 -6.96
CA THR A 179 11.65 11.14 -6.73
C THR A 179 10.98 10.91 -5.40
N VAL A 180 10.89 11.98 -4.61
CA VAL A 180 9.91 12.05 -3.52
C VAL A 180 8.57 11.63 -4.14
N VAL A 181 7.83 10.74 -3.47
CA VAL A 181 6.51 10.18 -3.81
C VAL A 181 6.57 8.68 -4.17
N ARG A 182 6.02 7.88 -3.23
CA ARG A 182 5.69 6.43 -3.20
C ARG A 182 6.65 5.50 -2.42
N TRP A 183 6.05 4.75 -1.49
CA TRP A 183 6.68 3.81 -0.55
C TRP A 183 7.55 2.74 -1.21
N LEU A 184 7.13 2.29 -2.41
CA LEU A 184 7.83 1.31 -3.24
C LEU A 184 9.29 1.68 -3.53
N ASN A 185 9.63 2.98 -3.54
CA ASN A 185 10.99 3.44 -3.78
C ASN A 185 11.90 3.31 -2.55
N LYS A 186 11.37 3.36 -1.32
CA LYS A 186 12.19 3.30 -0.09
C LYS A 186 12.86 1.94 0.10
N GLY A 187 12.10 0.85 -0.05
CA GLY A 187 12.65 -0.50 0.09
C GLY A 187 13.68 -0.82 -1.01
N LYS A 188 13.43 -0.42 -2.26
CA LYS A 188 14.40 -0.58 -3.35
C LYS A 188 15.70 0.22 -3.13
N VAL A 189 15.58 1.43 -2.57
CA VAL A 189 16.76 2.24 -2.21
C VAL A 189 17.54 1.58 -1.08
N LEU A 190 16.88 1.05 -0.06
CA LEU A 190 17.52 0.32 1.05
C LEU A 190 18.24 -0.94 0.55
N GLU A 191 17.57 -1.74 -0.28
CA GLU A 191 18.12 -2.94 -0.91
C GLU A 191 19.38 -2.60 -1.71
N ARG A 192 19.29 -1.63 -2.63
CA ARG A 192 20.43 -1.21 -3.42
C ARG A 192 21.55 -0.65 -2.56
N PHE A 193 21.25 0.22 -1.60
CA PHE A 193 22.22 0.81 -0.68
C PHE A 193 22.97 -0.27 0.11
N PHE A 194 22.25 -1.28 0.61
CA PHE A 194 22.86 -2.39 1.34
C PHE A 194 23.76 -3.23 0.43
N SER A 195 23.33 -3.54 -0.80
CA SER A 195 24.14 -4.33 -1.75
C SER A 195 25.48 -3.67 -2.10
N ILE A 196 25.54 -2.34 -2.21
CA ILE A 196 26.76 -1.60 -2.60
C ILE A 196 27.40 -0.83 -1.43
N ARG A 197 27.15 -1.26 -0.19
CA ARG A 197 27.55 -0.52 1.02
C ARG A 197 29.06 -0.35 1.16
N HIS A 198 29.86 -1.33 0.73
CA HIS A 198 31.32 -1.25 0.81
C HIS A 198 31.86 -0.23 -0.19
N GLU A 199 31.34 -0.23 -1.41
CA GLU A 199 31.65 0.71 -2.48
C GLU A 199 31.25 2.13 -2.09
N ILE A 200 30.08 2.32 -1.48
CA ILE A 200 29.66 3.61 -0.91
C ILE A 200 30.65 4.09 0.14
N THR A 201 31.08 3.21 1.04
CA THR A 201 32.02 3.55 2.11
C THR A 201 33.38 4.00 1.54
N LEU A 202 33.91 3.25 0.58
CA LEU A 202 35.16 3.58 -0.12
C LEU A 202 35.04 4.92 -0.88
N PHE A 203 33.95 5.12 -1.63
CA PHE A 203 33.73 6.35 -2.37
C PHE A 203 33.63 7.57 -1.45
N LEU A 204 32.91 7.48 -0.33
CA LEU A 204 32.81 8.58 0.63
C LEU A 204 34.16 8.94 1.28
N ALA A 205 35.02 7.95 1.53
CA ALA A 205 36.38 8.17 2.01
C ALA A 205 37.21 8.99 1.01
N THR A 206 37.12 8.71 -0.30
CA THR A 206 37.82 9.49 -1.34
C THR A 206 37.37 10.95 -1.42
N LYS A 207 36.12 11.24 -1.02
CA LYS A 207 35.53 12.59 -1.03
C LYS A 207 35.77 13.37 0.26
N SER A 208 36.52 12.82 1.22
CA SER A 208 36.73 13.40 2.56
C SER A 208 35.43 13.79 3.28
N LYS A 209 34.33 13.07 2.99
CA LYS A 209 33.03 13.26 3.65
C LYS A 209 32.79 12.08 4.58
N GLU A 210 33.03 12.29 5.86
CA GLU A 210 32.86 11.23 6.85
C GLU A 210 31.43 11.19 7.39
N PHE A 211 30.75 10.08 7.13
CA PHE A 211 29.55 9.69 7.85
C PHE A 211 29.96 8.63 8.88
N LEU A 212 30.24 9.07 10.12
CA LEU A 212 30.67 8.18 11.22
C LEU A 212 29.68 7.02 11.45
N ASP A 213 28.39 7.27 11.21
CA ASP A 213 27.32 6.28 11.32
C ASP A 213 27.54 5.04 10.44
N ILE A 214 28.16 5.16 9.26
CA ILE A 214 28.35 4.04 8.32
C ILE A 214 29.28 2.96 8.91
N TYR A 215 30.22 3.36 9.75
CA TYR A 215 31.15 2.43 10.40
C TYR A 215 30.54 1.78 11.65
N ASN A 216 29.51 2.39 12.22
CA ASN A 216 28.84 1.89 13.41
C ASN A 216 28.04 0.61 13.10
N PHE A 217 28.33 -0.47 13.81
CA PHE A 217 27.65 -1.76 13.61
C PHE A 217 26.16 -1.71 13.94
N SER A 218 25.77 -1.01 15.02
CA SER A 218 24.35 -0.78 15.37
C SER A 218 23.57 -0.05 14.28
N TRP A 219 24.18 0.95 13.64
CA TRP A 219 23.56 1.64 12.51
C TRP A 219 23.43 0.72 11.29
N ARG A 220 24.49 -0.02 10.93
CA ARG A 220 24.47 -0.99 9.81
C ARG A 220 23.43 -2.09 10.02
N LEU A 221 23.28 -2.59 11.24
CA LEU A 221 22.26 -3.58 11.59
C LEU A 221 20.85 -3.03 11.39
N LYS A 222 20.60 -1.78 11.81
CA LYS A 222 19.32 -1.11 11.57
C LYS A 222 19.04 -0.93 10.07
N VAL A 223 20.05 -0.63 9.26
CA VAL A 223 19.91 -0.57 7.79
C VAL A 223 19.58 -1.94 7.22
N ALA A 224 20.32 -2.99 7.58
CA ALA A 224 20.08 -4.36 7.13
C ALA A 224 18.66 -4.83 7.45
N PHE A 225 18.22 -4.60 8.68
CA PHE A 225 16.88 -4.94 9.14
C PHE A 225 15.78 -4.17 8.40
N LEU A 226 15.98 -2.87 8.17
CA LEU A 226 15.06 -2.07 7.37
C LEU A 226 14.99 -2.58 5.93
N THR A 227 16.12 -2.99 5.34
CA THR A 227 16.16 -3.57 3.99
C THR A 227 15.26 -4.80 3.88
N ASP A 228 15.42 -5.78 4.77
CA ASP A 228 14.65 -7.03 4.73
C ASP A 228 13.15 -6.80 4.98
N THR A 229 12.83 -5.99 5.99
CA THR A 229 11.43 -5.68 6.36
C THR A 229 10.72 -4.91 5.24
N MET A 230 11.39 -3.90 4.68
CA MET A 230 10.83 -3.08 3.60
C MET A 230 10.74 -3.82 2.27
N SER A 231 11.66 -4.75 1.99
CA SER A 231 11.58 -5.64 0.82
C SER A 231 10.31 -6.47 0.87
N THR A 232 10.04 -7.13 2.00
CA THR A 232 8.82 -7.92 2.21
C THR A 232 7.54 -7.08 2.04
N MET A 233 7.54 -5.84 2.55
CA MET A 233 6.42 -4.92 2.35
C MET A 233 6.23 -4.55 0.88
N ASN A 234 7.32 -4.23 0.18
CA ASN A 234 7.32 -3.84 -1.23
C ASN A 234 6.86 -4.96 -2.17
N GLU A 235 7.31 -6.19 -1.95
CA GLU A 235 6.85 -7.35 -2.72
C GLU A 235 5.33 -7.50 -2.63
N THR A 236 4.79 -7.38 -1.42
CA THR A 236 3.36 -7.51 -1.20
C THR A 236 2.58 -6.36 -1.83
N LEU A 237 3.05 -5.12 -1.70
CA LEU A 237 2.42 -3.95 -2.33
C LEU A 237 2.44 -4.07 -3.86
N THR A 238 3.53 -4.56 -4.43
CA THR A 238 3.67 -4.80 -5.88
C THR A 238 2.69 -5.88 -6.34
N LYS A 239 2.53 -6.97 -5.59
CA LYS A 239 1.53 -8.01 -5.87
C LYS A 239 0.10 -7.46 -5.83
N TRP A 240 -0.21 -6.56 -4.89
CA TRP A 240 -1.53 -5.95 -4.78
C TRP A 240 -1.86 -4.99 -5.93
N GLN A 241 -0.86 -4.27 -6.43
CA GLN A 241 -1.02 -3.31 -7.54
C GLN A 241 -0.94 -3.95 -8.93
N GLY A 242 -0.20 -5.04 -9.08
CA GLY A 242 0.12 -5.62 -10.39
C GLY A 242 -0.80 -6.76 -10.85
N ASP A 243 -1.60 -7.35 -9.97
CA ASP A 243 -2.51 -8.46 -10.32
C ASP A 243 -3.95 -7.93 -10.50
N TYR A 244 -4.37 -7.84 -11.77
CA TYR A 244 -5.67 -7.31 -12.21
C TYR A 244 -6.87 -8.09 -11.62
N ASN A 245 -6.65 -9.32 -11.12
CA ASN A 245 -7.69 -10.17 -10.53
C ASN A 245 -7.70 -10.17 -9.00
N ASN A 246 -7.03 -9.23 -8.35
CA ASN A 246 -7.09 -9.13 -6.89
C ASN A 246 -8.50 -8.74 -6.42
N ILE A 247 -9.19 -9.72 -5.86
CA ILE A 247 -10.39 -9.52 -5.05
C ILE A 247 -9.99 -9.08 -3.64
N VAL A 248 -10.88 -8.33 -2.99
CA VAL A 248 -10.66 -7.79 -1.64
C VAL A 248 -10.32 -8.90 -0.63
N THR A 249 -10.89 -10.10 -0.79
CA THR A 249 -10.66 -11.25 0.09
C THR A 249 -9.20 -11.70 0.02
N LYS A 250 -8.66 -11.94 -1.18
CA LYS A 250 -7.26 -12.29 -1.44
C LYS A 250 -6.29 -11.23 -0.90
N MET A 251 -6.60 -9.95 -1.10
CA MET A 251 -5.77 -8.85 -0.59
C MET A 251 -5.72 -8.84 0.94
N LEU A 252 -6.86 -9.03 1.60
CA LEU A 252 -6.95 -9.06 3.06
C LEU A 252 -6.36 -10.30 3.67
N SER A 253 -6.59 -11.47 3.07
CA SER A 253 -5.93 -12.72 3.46
C SER A 253 -4.41 -12.54 3.40
N SER A 254 -3.89 -11.98 2.31
CA SER A 254 -2.47 -11.62 2.19
C SER A 254 -2.02 -10.58 3.23
N ALA A 255 -2.85 -9.58 3.56
CA ALA A 255 -2.53 -8.57 4.56
C ALA A 255 -2.44 -9.17 5.97
N PHE A 256 -3.40 -10.03 6.35
CA PHE A 256 -3.42 -10.71 7.64
C PHE A 256 -2.32 -11.77 7.73
N SER A 257 -2.04 -12.53 6.67
CA SER A 257 -0.90 -13.45 6.64
C SER A 257 0.42 -12.70 6.82
N LEU A 258 0.55 -11.52 6.20
CA LEU A 258 1.74 -10.70 6.39
C LEU A 258 1.83 -10.15 7.81
N GLU A 259 0.73 -9.69 8.39
CA GLU A 259 0.69 -9.26 9.79
C GLU A 259 1.15 -10.40 10.71
N GLN A 260 0.70 -11.63 10.50
CA GLN A 260 1.15 -12.78 11.28
C GLN A 260 2.64 -13.08 11.05
N LYS A 261 3.08 -13.11 9.79
CA LYS A 261 4.48 -13.37 9.42
C LYS A 261 5.42 -12.30 10.00
N GLN A 262 5.11 -11.03 9.79
CA GLN A 262 5.99 -9.92 10.18
C GLN A 262 6.05 -9.71 11.69
N ASN A 263 5.01 -10.13 12.42
CA ASN A 263 4.86 -9.70 13.80
C ASN A 263 4.89 -10.84 14.82
N ILE A 264 4.64 -12.09 14.41
CA ILE A 264 4.78 -13.25 15.29
C ILE A 264 6.06 -13.99 14.94
N MET A 265 6.17 -14.44 13.69
CA MET A 265 7.31 -15.23 13.24
C MET A 265 8.62 -14.45 13.37
N TYR A 266 8.67 -13.19 12.93
CA TYR A 266 9.89 -12.39 13.04
C TYR A 266 10.27 -12.07 14.49
N ILE A 267 9.31 -11.84 15.39
CA ILE A 267 9.62 -11.59 16.80
C ILE A 267 10.20 -12.86 17.44
N GLU A 268 9.62 -14.03 17.13
CA GLU A 268 10.11 -15.32 17.60
C GLU A 268 11.50 -15.64 17.06
N GLU A 269 11.72 -15.47 15.75
CA GLU A 269 13.02 -15.61 15.07
C GLU A 269 14.09 -14.74 15.74
N PHE A 270 13.83 -13.44 15.90
CA PHE A 270 14.78 -12.54 16.59
C PHE A 270 15.02 -12.90 18.06
N SER A 271 14.02 -13.45 18.75
CA SER A 271 14.16 -13.89 20.15
C SER A 271 14.99 -15.16 20.29
N ASN A 272 14.99 -16.00 19.25
CA ASN A 272 15.75 -17.26 19.17
C ASN A 272 17.10 -17.10 18.45
N GLU A 273 17.51 -15.87 18.12
CA GLU A 273 18.71 -15.57 17.32
C GLU A 273 18.72 -16.25 15.93
N ASP A 274 17.52 -16.53 15.39
CA ASP A 274 17.35 -17.03 14.04
C ASP A 274 17.12 -15.86 13.06
N TYR A 275 18.03 -15.68 12.11
CA TYR A 275 17.94 -14.64 11.08
C TYR A 275 17.58 -15.19 9.71
N SER A 276 16.99 -16.39 9.63
CA SER A 276 16.67 -17.07 8.37
C SER A 276 15.74 -16.27 7.45
N SER A 277 14.80 -15.49 8.02
CA SER A 277 13.93 -14.59 7.26
C SER A 277 14.54 -13.22 6.93
N PHE A 278 15.77 -12.96 7.38
CA PHE A 278 16.45 -11.66 7.30
C PHE A 278 17.82 -11.81 6.62
N PRO A 279 17.86 -11.97 5.28
CA PRO A 279 19.09 -12.26 4.55
C PRO A 279 20.13 -11.14 4.67
N SER A 280 19.71 -9.87 4.72
CA SER A 280 20.63 -8.74 4.89
C SER A 280 21.22 -8.71 6.29
N VAL A 281 20.40 -8.99 7.31
CA VAL A 281 20.86 -9.09 8.71
C VAL A 281 21.83 -10.25 8.87
N LYS A 282 21.49 -11.42 8.32
CA LYS A 282 22.36 -12.60 8.33
C LYS A 282 23.70 -12.33 7.66
N ALA A 283 23.70 -11.74 6.46
CA ALA A 283 24.92 -11.37 5.76
C ALA A 283 25.81 -10.41 6.58
N LEU A 284 25.21 -9.49 7.34
CA LEU A 284 25.96 -8.58 8.20
C LEU A 284 26.61 -9.29 9.39
N PHE A 285 25.90 -10.23 10.02
CA PHE A 285 26.46 -11.03 11.12
C PHE A 285 27.54 -12.01 10.64
N ASP A 286 27.39 -12.58 9.44
CA ASP A 286 28.39 -13.44 8.81
C ASP A 286 29.70 -12.67 8.49
N GLU A 287 29.60 -11.36 8.17
CA GLU A 287 30.75 -10.49 7.93
C GLU A 287 31.41 -9.97 9.21
N GLN A 288 30.61 -9.64 10.22
CA GLN A 288 31.08 -9.07 11.47
C GLN A 288 30.15 -9.46 12.62
N SER A 289 30.61 -10.38 13.48
CA SER A 289 29.90 -10.73 14.70
C SER A 289 30.16 -9.70 15.80
N ASP A 290 29.09 -9.18 16.41
CA ASP A 290 29.17 -8.36 17.63
C ASP A 290 28.29 -8.99 18.72
N GLU A 291 28.92 -9.57 19.74
CA GLU A 291 28.27 -10.29 20.83
C GLU A 291 27.49 -9.37 21.80
N ASN A 292 27.69 -8.04 21.75
CA ASN A 292 27.05 -7.10 22.68
C ASN A 292 25.83 -6.36 22.08
N GLN A 293 25.31 -6.87 20.97
CA GLN A 293 24.36 -6.12 20.17
C GLN A 293 22.96 -6.05 20.80
N LYS A 294 22.48 -4.83 21.00
CA LYS A 294 21.13 -4.59 21.53
C LYS A 294 20.08 -4.72 20.43
N ILE A 295 19.50 -5.90 20.28
CA ILE A 295 18.38 -6.16 19.36
C ILE A 295 17.03 -5.58 19.83
N TYR A 296 16.99 -5.05 21.06
CA TYR A 296 15.77 -4.46 21.66
C TYR A 296 15.09 -3.42 20.77
N ASP A 297 15.87 -2.55 20.11
CA ASP A 297 15.34 -1.53 19.19
C ASP A 297 14.59 -2.16 17.99
N LEU A 298 15.08 -3.30 17.49
CA LEU A 298 14.52 -4.03 16.35
C LEU A 298 13.20 -4.70 16.76
N LEU A 299 13.22 -5.41 17.89
CA LEU A 299 12.04 -6.05 18.48
C LEU A 299 10.94 -5.03 18.79
N LYS A 300 11.32 -3.87 19.33
CA LYS A 300 10.37 -2.78 19.58
C LYS A 300 9.73 -2.27 18.30
N LEU A 301 10.50 -2.11 17.21
CA LEU A 301 9.92 -1.67 15.93
C LEU A 301 8.94 -2.72 15.37
N LEU A 302 9.25 -4.01 15.49
CA LEU A 302 8.31 -5.07 15.09
C LEU A 302 7.02 -5.04 15.90
N ALA A 303 7.12 -4.82 17.22
CA ALA A 303 5.95 -4.67 18.08
C ALA A 303 5.13 -3.42 17.74
N ASP A 304 5.76 -2.27 17.54
CA ASP A 304 5.08 -1.03 17.15
C ASP A 304 4.38 -1.19 15.79
N LEU A 305 5.04 -1.84 14.82
CA LEU A 305 4.47 -2.14 13.50
C LEU A 305 3.27 -3.09 13.60
N LYS A 306 3.35 -4.10 14.49
CA LYS A 306 2.24 -5.01 14.79
C LYS A 306 1.02 -4.27 15.26
N ASP A 307 1.18 -3.40 16.24
CA ASP A 307 0.07 -2.67 16.84
C ASP A 307 -0.54 -1.71 15.82
N GLU A 308 0.26 -1.01 15.02
CA GLU A 308 -0.23 -0.15 13.93
C GLU A 308 -0.98 -0.94 12.85
N MET A 309 -0.48 -2.11 12.42
CA MET A 309 -1.17 -2.98 11.46
C MET A 309 -2.50 -3.47 12.03
N SER A 310 -2.51 -3.96 13.27
CA SER A 310 -3.72 -4.46 13.95
C SER A 310 -4.79 -3.36 14.07
N VAL A 311 -4.39 -2.16 14.50
CA VAL A 311 -5.30 -1.00 14.61
C VAL A 311 -5.85 -0.59 13.25
N ARG A 312 -4.99 -0.47 12.24
CA ARG A 312 -5.41 0.02 10.91
C ARG A 312 -6.36 -0.94 10.23
N PHE A 313 -6.08 -2.24 10.28
CA PHE A 313 -6.87 -3.27 9.64
C PHE A 313 -8.01 -3.82 10.53
N SER A 314 -8.29 -3.16 11.66
CA SER A 314 -9.36 -3.56 12.59
C SER A 314 -10.74 -3.50 11.95
N ASP A 315 -10.98 -2.52 11.07
CA ASP A 315 -12.21 -2.35 10.30
C ASP A 315 -12.48 -3.53 9.36
N PHE A 316 -11.44 -4.21 8.89
CA PHE A 316 -11.55 -5.38 8.04
C PHE A 316 -11.82 -6.69 8.77
N ARG A 317 -11.55 -6.76 10.08
CA ARG A 317 -11.74 -7.99 10.89
C ARG A 317 -13.18 -8.49 10.88
N LYS A 318 -14.15 -7.57 10.87
CA LYS A 318 -15.59 -7.90 10.79
C LYS A 318 -15.97 -8.62 9.49
N PHE A 319 -15.16 -8.52 8.44
CA PHE A 319 -15.42 -9.16 7.15
C PHE A 319 -14.68 -10.50 6.98
N GLN A 320 -13.87 -10.93 7.96
CA GLN A 320 -13.07 -12.14 7.85
C GLN A 320 -13.95 -13.39 7.61
N GLU A 321 -15.02 -13.55 8.38
CA GLU A 321 -15.95 -14.68 8.23
C GLU A 321 -16.76 -14.62 6.92
N PRO A 322 -17.38 -13.48 6.55
CA PRO A 322 -18.02 -13.34 5.24
C PRO A 322 -17.08 -13.60 4.05
N PHE A 323 -15.81 -13.20 4.13
CA PHE A 323 -14.84 -13.41 3.06
C PHE A 323 -14.34 -14.85 3.00
N ARG A 324 -14.27 -15.55 4.13
CA ARG A 324 -13.96 -16.99 4.16
C ARG A 324 -14.99 -17.82 3.39
N LEU A 325 -16.27 -17.42 3.38
CA LEU A 325 -17.28 -18.06 2.54
C LEU A 325 -16.92 -17.95 1.04
N VAL A 326 -16.39 -16.82 0.59
CA VAL A 326 -16.00 -16.61 -0.81
C VAL A 326 -14.75 -17.41 -1.16
N GLU A 327 -13.79 -17.49 -0.25
CA GLU A 327 -12.53 -18.20 -0.47
C GLU A 327 -12.67 -19.73 -0.38
N ASN A 328 -13.45 -20.22 0.59
CA ASN A 328 -13.72 -21.62 0.79
C ASN A 328 -15.12 -21.84 1.40
N PRO A 329 -16.16 -21.98 0.56
CA PRO A 329 -17.53 -22.18 1.01
C PRO A 329 -17.74 -23.41 1.90
N TRP A 330 -16.86 -24.41 1.80
CA TRP A 330 -16.96 -25.67 2.53
C TRP A 330 -16.28 -25.62 3.90
N ALA A 331 -15.49 -24.57 4.17
CA ALA A 331 -14.82 -24.39 5.45
C ALA A 331 -15.67 -23.63 6.48
N ILE A 332 -16.93 -23.32 6.19
CA ILE A 332 -17.80 -22.50 7.04
C ILE A 332 -18.99 -23.32 7.58
N THR A 333 -19.47 -22.93 8.76
CA THR A 333 -20.66 -23.52 9.40
C THR A 333 -21.90 -22.67 9.14
N THR A 334 -23.09 -23.21 9.46
CA THR A 334 -24.34 -22.44 9.42
C THR A 334 -24.33 -21.20 10.31
N ALA A 335 -23.55 -21.20 11.40
CA ALA A 335 -23.34 -20.02 12.23
C ALA A 335 -22.54 -18.94 11.49
N ASN A 336 -21.53 -19.31 10.70
CA ASN A 336 -20.74 -18.38 9.90
C ASN A 336 -21.59 -17.68 8.81
N VAL A 337 -22.60 -18.37 8.28
CA VAL A 337 -23.54 -17.78 7.29
C VAL A 337 -24.31 -16.59 7.86
N ALA A 338 -24.56 -16.54 9.17
CA ALA A 338 -25.23 -15.40 9.80
C ALA A 338 -24.43 -14.08 9.66
N HIS A 339 -23.12 -14.16 9.46
CA HIS A 339 -22.27 -12.99 9.26
C HIS A 339 -22.49 -12.29 7.91
N LEU A 340 -23.17 -12.93 6.95
CA LEU A 340 -23.54 -12.31 5.67
C LEU A 340 -24.56 -11.17 5.80
N SER A 341 -25.20 -11.06 6.97
CA SER A 341 -26.07 -9.93 7.32
C SER A 341 -25.36 -8.59 7.16
N ILE A 342 -24.03 -8.55 7.26
CA ILE A 342 -23.23 -7.34 7.00
C ILE A 342 -23.35 -6.83 5.56
N PHE A 343 -23.71 -7.70 4.62
CA PHE A 343 -23.97 -7.35 3.22
C PHE A 343 -25.47 -7.14 2.94
N GLY A 344 -26.32 -7.14 3.97
CA GLY A 344 -27.77 -7.04 3.85
C GLY A 344 -28.45 -8.35 3.41
N TYR A 345 -27.75 -9.48 3.47
CA TYR A 345 -28.30 -10.80 3.16
C TYR A 345 -28.49 -11.63 4.42
N GLU A 346 -29.66 -12.23 4.61
CA GLU A 346 -29.86 -13.22 5.66
C GLU A 346 -29.61 -14.65 5.14
N ALA A 347 -29.26 -15.57 6.04
CA ALA A 347 -29.04 -16.98 5.70
C ALA A 347 -30.25 -17.63 4.99
N ARG A 348 -31.46 -17.11 5.21
CA ARG A 348 -32.69 -17.55 4.53
C ARG A 348 -32.74 -17.17 3.05
N ASP A 349 -32.05 -16.10 2.66
CA ASP A 349 -32.04 -15.60 1.28
C ASP A 349 -31.18 -16.49 0.38
N LEU A 350 -30.20 -17.19 0.96
CA LEU A 350 -29.35 -18.16 0.25
C LEU A 350 -30.02 -19.50 -0.01
N LYS A 351 -31.12 -19.83 0.68
CA LYS A 351 -31.85 -21.10 0.47
C LYS A 351 -32.85 -21.06 -0.68
N LYS A 352 -33.05 -19.88 -1.28
CA LYS A 352 -34.09 -19.62 -2.29
C LYS A 352 -33.56 -19.48 -3.72
N ASN A 353 -32.24 -19.50 -3.90
CA ASN A 353 -31.56 -19.63 -5.19
C ASN A 353 -30.87 -20.99 -5.23
#